data_AF-A0A9E2KYY0-F1
#
_entry.id   AF-A0A9E2KYY0-F1
#
_cell.length_a   1.000
_cell.length_b   1.000
_cell.length_c   1.000
_cell.angle_alpha   90.00
_cell.angle_beta   90.00
_cell.angle_gamma   90.00
#
_symmetry.space_group_name_H-M   'P 1'
#
loop_
_entity.id
_entity.type
_entity.pdbx_description
1 polymer ?
#
loop_
_entity_poly.entity_id
_entity_poly.type
_entity_poly.pdbx_seq_one_letter_code
_entity_poly.pdbx_strand_id
1 'polypeptide(L)'
;NIKNTNLNIITTTKLDNLNKIDQEVEASKKTSSSSLLKTLDKDIIPQIKSALQNHGLSIPTCKNIMTLVEQGSIDLARIKLVLMTAKLKKWDDGAVYQALRDNWEIKSDVAPTTVAPEEMEAKIKWLKYFGGIYSDKELRAEFEKLITPIPLETLNKNKSKLAKMTIFEFRSCLTNLKGA
;
A
#
# COMPACT_ATOMS: atom_id res chain seq x y z
N ASN A 1 -13.75 -36.15 -47.11
CA ASN A 1 -14.98 -35.58 -46.52
C ASN A 1 -14.56 -34.59 -45.44
N ILE A 2 -14.53 -33.30 -45.80
CA ILE A 2 -14.03 -32.21 -44.97
C ILE A 2 -15.15 -31.80 -44.01
N LYS A 3 -14.96 -31.99 -42.70
CA LYS A 3 -15.88 -31.46 -41.69
C LYS A 3 -15.42 -30.06 -41.27
N ASN A 4 -15.92 -29.07 -42.00
CA ASN A 4 -15.95 -27.67 -41.58
C ASN A 4 -17.34 -27.40 -40.99
N THR A 5 -17.43 -27.07 -39.70
CA THR A 5 -18.63 -26.46 -39.10
C THR A 5 -18.25 -25.49 -37.99
N ASN A 6 -18.04 -24.24 -38.42
CA ASN A 6 -18.43 -22.98 -37.79
C ASN A 6 -18.81 -22.98 -36.29
N LEU A 7 -17.93 -22.39 -35.48
CA LEU A 7 -18.23 -21.86 -34.15
C LEU A 7 -19.09 -20.59 -34.29
N ASN A 8 -20.37 -20.69 -33.95
CA ASN A 8 -21.27 -19.55 -33.85
C ASN A 8 -21.03 -18.83 -32.52
N ILE A 9 -20.25 -17.75 -32.55
CA ILE A 9 -20.07 -16.84 -31.42
C ILE A 9 -21.32 -15.97 -31.32
N ILE A 10 -22.18 -16.23 -30.33
CA ILE A 10 -23.32 -15.36 -30.01
C ILE A 10 -22.85 -14.33 -28.98
N THR A 11 -22.60 -13.11 -29.43
CA THR A 11 -22.50 -11.90 -28.59
C THR A 11 -23.87 -11.29 -28.39
N THR A 12 -24.37 -11.19 -27.15
CA THR A 12 -25.52 -10.33 -26.83
C THR A 12 -25.32 -9.58 -25.52
N THR A 13 -24.99 -8.29 -25.66
CA THR A 13 -25.17 -7.28 -24.62
C THR A 13 -26.65 -6.91 -24.58
N LYS A 14 -27.36 -7.21 -23.49
CA LYS A 14 -28.63 -6.55 -23.13
C LYS A 14 -28.71 -6.41 -21.62
N LEU A 15 -28.29 -5.23 -21.15
CA LEU A 15 -28.65 -4.65 -19.87
C LEU A 15 -30.08 -4.15 -20.02
N ASP A 16 -31.03 -4.76 -19.31
CA ASP A 16 -32.32 -4.16 -18.92
C ASP A 16 -33.07 -5.19 -18.04
N ASN A 17 -33.14 -4.92 -16.73
CA ASN A 17 -34.40 -4.79 -16.00
C ASN A 17 -34.18 -4.76 -14.48
N LEU A 18 -34.42 -3.57 -13.95
CA LEU A 18 -34.74 -3.24 -12.58
C LEU A 18 -36.01 -4.00 -12.16
N ASN A 19 -36.03 -4.71 -11.03
CA ASN A 19 -37.29 -4.89 -10.30
C ASN A 19 -37.10 -4.96 -8.79
N LYS A 20 -37.47 -3.83 -8.16
CA LYS A 20 -38.22 -3.63 -6.91
C LYS A 20 -38.10 -4.70 -5.81
N ILE A 21 -37.58 -4.27 -4.66
CA ILE A 21 -37.75 -4.95 -3.37
C ILE A 21 -38.26 -3.90 -2.36
N ASP A 22 -39.52 -4.05 -1.98
CA ASP A 22 -40.23 -3.54 -0.80
C ASP A 22 -41.46 -4.48 -0.71
N GLN A 23 -41.92 -5.05 0.40
CA GLN A 23 -41.73 -4.81 1.83
C GLN A 23 -42.43 -5.99 2.59
N GLU A 24 -42.30 -6.01 3.93
CA GLU A 24 -43.19 -6.66 4.94
C GLU A 24 -42.66 -7.93 5.66
N VAL A 25 -41.93 -7.84 6.80
CA VAL A 25 -42.30 -7.85 8.28
C VAL A 25 -43.16 -9.08 8.70
N GLU A 26 -42.87 -9.93 9.71
CA GLU A 26 -42.68 -9.72 11.17
C GLU A 26 -42.21 -11.00 11.94
N ALA A 27 -41.59 -10.76 13.10
CA ALA A 27 -41.42 -11.54 14.35
C ALA A 27 -40.96 -13.03 14.39
N SER A 28 -39.78 -13.29 15.00
CA SER A 28 -39.67 -13.83 16.39
C SER A 28 -38.27 -14.35 16.80
N LYS A 29 -37.71 -13.69 17.81
CA LYS A 29 -36.72 -14.06 18.87
C LYS A 29 -35.93 -15.40 18.85
N LYS A 30 -34.60 -15.21 18.81
CA LYS A 30 -33.50 -15.75 19.66
C LYS A 30 -33.41 -17.27 19.91
N THR A 31 -32.30 -17.87 19.44
CA THR A 31 -31.23 -18.31 20.35
C THR A 31 -29.86 -17.92 19.78
N SER A 32 -29.01 -17.41 20.65
CA SER A 32 -27.72 -16.79 20.36
C SER A 32 -26.67 -17.82 19.95
N SER A 33 -25.86 -17.46 18.97
CA SER A 33 -24.41 -17.68 19.02
C SER A 33 -23.76 -16.39 18.53
N SER A 34 -23.46 -15.53 19.50
CA SER A 34 -22.79 -14.25 19.33
C SER A 34 -21.27 -14.44 19.22
N SER A 35 -20.63 -13.42 18.64
CA SER A 35 -19.19 -13.08 18.66
C SER A 35 -18.38 -13.71 17.52
N LEU A 36 -17.67 -13.00 16.64
CA LEU A 36 -17.31 -11.59 16.55
C LEU A 36 -17.40 -11.17 15.07
N LEU A 37 -18.54 -10.66 14.62
CA LEU A 37 -18.48 -9.69 13.52
C LEU A 37 -17.96 -8.41 14.15
N LYS A 38 -16.63 -8.27 14.21
CA LYS A 38 -16.01 -6.95 14.39
C LYS A 38 -16.77 -6.06 13.41
N THR A 39 -17.45 -5.06 13.93
CA THR A 39 -17.96 -3.93 13.17
C THR A 39 -16.76 -3.35 12.47
N LEU A 40 -16.39 -3.90 11.32
CA LEU A 40 -15.30 -3.42 10.51
C LEU A 40 -15.77 -2.04 10.12
N ASP A 41 -15.16 -1.02 10.74
CA ASP A 41 -15.61 0.35 10.65
C ASP A 41 -15.92 0.65 9.19
N LYS A 42 -17.04 1.33 8.97
CA LYS A 42 -17.53 1.66 7.62
C LYS A 42 -16.46 2.35 6.75
N ASP A 43 -15.44 2.93 7.40
CA ASP A 43 -14.26 3.58 6.84
C ASP A 43 -13.06 2.67 6.50
N ILE A 44 -12.98 1.43 7.02
CA ILE A 44 -11.87 0.51 6.74
C ILE A 44 -12.04 -0.19 5.38
N ILE A 45 -13.25 -0.64 5.08
CA ILE A 45 -13.64 -1.25 3.79
C ILE A 45 -13.18 -0.39 2.58
N PRO A 46 -13.50 0.92 2.49
CA PRO A 46 -13.09 1.75 1.36
C PRO A 46 -11.58 2.01 1.31
N GLN A 47 -10.89 2.02 2.46
CA GLN A 47 -9.43 2.12 2.50
C GLN A 47 -8.75 0.88 1.92
N ILE A 48 -9.25 -0.31 2.26
CA ILE A 48 -8.75 -1.59 1.72
C ILE A 48 -8.96 -1.62 0.21
N LYS A 49 -10.17 -1.27 -0.25
CA LYS A 49 -10.49 -1.22 -1.67
C LYS A 49 -9.53 -0.31 -2.45
N SER A 50 -9.31 0.91 -1.94
CA SER A 50 -8.37 1.87 -2.55
C SER A 50 -6.93 1.33 -2.57
N ALA A 51 -6.48 0.68 -1.48
CA ALA A 51 -5.14 0.11 -1.40
C ALA A 51 -4.92 -1.02 -2.43
N LEU A 52 -5.89 -1.91 -2.60
CA LEU A 52 -5.82 -3.00 -3.58
C LEU A 52 -5.82 -2.47 -5.02
N GLN A 53 -6.66 -1.49 -5.32
CA GLN A 53 -6.72 -0.85 -6.64
C GLN A 53 -5.41 -0.12 -6.98
N ASN A 54 -4.85 0.62 -6.02
CA ASN A 54 -3.58 1.33 -6.20
C ASN A 54 -2.39 0.38 -6.37
N HIS A 55 -2.48 -0.85 -5.87
CA HIS A 55 -1.44 -1.87 -6.07
C HIS A 55 -1.44 -2.45 -7.50
N GLY A 56 -2.53 -2.30 -8.25
CA GLY A 56 -2.65 -2.82 -9.61
C GLY A 56 -2.96 -4.32 -9.69
N LEU A 57 -3.53 -4.89 -8.62
CA LEU A 57 -4.04 -6.27 -8.64
C LEU A 57 -5.23 -6.37 -9.60
N SER A 58 -5.43 -7.54 -10.19
CA SER A 58 -6.61 -7.78 -11.03
C SER A 58 -7.90 -7.70 -10.21
N ILE A 59 -8.99 -7.31 -10.88
CA ILE A 59 -10.34 -7.23 -10.31
C ILE A 59 -10.77 -8.54 -9.60
N PRO A 60 -10.59 -9.74 -10.18
CA PRO A 60 -10.96 -10.98 -9.49
C PRO A 60 -10.14 -11.22 -8.22
N THR A 61 -8.84 -10.95 -8.22
CA THR A 61 -7.98 -11.07 -7.04
C THR A 61 -8.42 -10.11 -5.94
N CYS A 62 -8.72 -8.85 -6.30
CA CYS A 62 -9.24 -7.86 -5.35
C CYS A 62 -10.54 -8.33 -4.69
N LYS A 63 -11.47 -8.92 -5.46
CA LYS A 63 -12.72 -9.48 -4.93
C LYS A 63 -12.47 -10.61 -3.93
N ASN A 64 -11.58 -11.54 -4.26
CA ASN A 64 -11.25 -12.66 -3.39
C ASN A 64 -10.63 -12.20 -2.06
N ILE A 65 -9.74 -11.19 -2.10
CA ILE A 65 -9.17 -10.59 -0.89
C ILE A 65 -10.26 -9.89 -0.07
N MET A 66 -11.18 -9.18 -0.73
CA MET A 66 -12.29 -8.52 -0.05
C MET A 66 -13.18 -9.51 0.71
N THR A 67 -13.44 -10.68 0.14
CA THR A 67 -14.19 -11.75 0.82
C THR A 67 -13.48 -12.22 2.10
N LEU A 68 -12.15 -12.34 2.10
CA LEU A 68 -11.37 -12.71 3.31
C LEU A 68 -11.47 -11.65 4.41
N VAL A 69 -11.58 -10.38 4.03
CA VAL A 69 -11.76 -9.24 4.94
C VAL A 69 -13.16 -9.24 5.54
N GLU A 70 -14.19 -9.47 4.74
CA GLU A 70 -15.58 -9.58 5.19
C GLU A 70 -15.79 -10.77 6.13
N GLN A 71 -15.05 -11.86 5.90
CA GLN A 71 -15.00 -13.03 6.80
C GLN A 71 -14.21 -12.76 8.09
N GLY A 72 -13.60 -11.59 8.25
CA GLY A 72 -12.82 -11.22 9.44
C GLY A 72 -11.52 -12.02 9.61
N SER A 73 -11.09 -12.76 8.58
CA SER A 73 -9.89 -13.60 8.62
C SER A 73 -8.60 -12.79 8.50
N ILE A 74 -8.69 -11.55 7.99
CA ILE A 74 -7.54 -10.70 7.67
C ILE A 74 -7.85 -9.25 8.05
N ASP A 75 -6.88 -8.59 8.69
CA ASP A 75 -6.93 -7.19 9.08
C ASP A 75 -6.22 -6.25 8.10
N LEU A 76 -6.52 -4.95 8.20
CA LEU A 76 -5.92 -3.91 7.35
C LEU A 76 -4.40 -3.86 7.45
N ALA A 77 -3.82 -4.07 8.64
CA ALA A 77 -2.37 -3.99 8.83
C ALA A 77 -1.68 -5.13 8.08
N ARG A 78 -2.25 -6.34 8.14
CA ARG A 78 -1.79 -7.49 7.37
C ARG A 78 -1.84 -7.26 5.86
N ILE A 79 -2.93 -6.68 5.34
CA ILE A 79 -3.07 -6.35 3.91
C ILE A 79 -1.97 -5.37 3.49
N LYS A 80 -1.79 -4.27 4.24
CA LYS A 80 -0.73 -3.29 3.94
C LYS A 80 0.66 -3.93 3.90
N LEU A 81 0.96 -4.79 4.87
CA LEU A 81 2.26 -5.48 4.94
C LEU A 81 2.49 -6.39 3.72
N VAL A 82 1.49 -7.20 3.35
CA VAL A 82 1.59 -8.10 2.19
C VAL A 82 1.74 -7.30 0.90
N LEU A 83 0.93 -6.26 0.68
CA LEU A 83 1.01 -5.42 -0.51
C LEU A 83 2.36 -4.70 -0.63
N MET A 84 2.91 -4.21 0.48
CA MET A 84 4.24 -3.58 0.47
C MET A 84 5.34 -4.58 0.09
N THR A 85 5.27 -5.79 0.65
CA THR A 85 6.20 -6.88 0.35
C THR A 85 6.08 -7.36 -1.09
N ALA A 86 4.85 -7.48 -1.58
CA ALA A 86 4.53 -7.85 -2.95
C ALA A 86 5.12 -6.87 -3.94
N LYS A 87 4.99 -5.56 -3.69
CA LYS A 87 5.61 -4.53 -4.52
C LYS A 87 7.14 -4.62 -4.53
N LEU A 88 7.76 -4.86 -3.37
CA LEU A 88 9.22 -4.95 -3.25
C LEU A 88 9.77 -6.20 -3.95
N LYS A 89 9.12 -7.35 -3.74
CA LYS A 89 9.53 -8.66 -4.28
C LYS A 89 8.93 -8.97 -5.66
N LYS A 90 8.13 -8.04 -6.22
CA LYS A 90 7.39 -8.20 -7.47
C LYS A 90 6.54 -9.48 -7.52
N TRP A 91 5.75 -9.71 -6.47
CA TRP A 91 4.80 -10.81 -6.43
C TRP A 91 3.68 -10.61 -7.44
N ASP A 92 3.24 -11.71 -8.03
CA ASP A 92 2.05 -11.76 -8.86
C ASP A 92 0.77 -11.84 -8.00
N ASP A 93 -0.37 -11.67 -8.65
CA ASP A 93 -1.70 -11.73 -8.04
C ASP A 93 -1.95 -12.99 -7.20
N GLY A 94 -1.52 -14.16 -7.69
CA GLY A 94 -1.72 -15.44 -7.02
C GLY A 94 -0.91 -15.51 -5.73
N ALA A 95 0.36 -15.11 -5.79
CA ALA A 95 1.23 -15.04 -4.61
C ALA A 95 0.69 -14.07 -3.54
N VAL A 96 0.14 -12.91 -3.93
CA VAL A 96 -0.48 -11.96 -3.00
C VAL A 96 -1.69 -12.57 -2.29
N TYR A 97 -2.60 -13.19 -3.05
CA TYR A 97 -3.77 -13.84 -2.49
C TYR A 97 -3.37 -14.99 -1.55
N GLN A 98 -2.40 -15.81 -1.95
CA GLN A 98 -1.96 -16.96 -1.17
C GLN A 98 -1.26 -16.53 0.13
N ALA A 99 -0.42 -15.49 0.09
CA ALA A 99 0.23 -14.95 1.28
C ALA A 99 -0.77 -14.39 2.31
N LEU A 100 -1.89 -13.84 1.83
CA LEU A 100 -2.99 -13.37 2.66
C LEU A 100 -3.79 -14.54 3.23
N ARG A 101 -4.20 -15.48 2.38
CA ARG A 101 -5.02 -16.66 2.75
C ARG A 101 -4.30 -17.60 3.71
N ASP A 102 -3.07 -17.97 3.40
CA ASP A 102 -2.27 -18.94 4.15
C ASP A 102 -1.48 -18.28 5.29
N ASN A 103 -1.68 -16.97 5.51
CA ASN A 103 -1.02 -16.16 6.52
C ASN A 103 0.52 -16.35 6.56
N TRP A 104 1.17 -16.27 5.39
CA TRP A 104 2.63 -16.46 5.29
C TRP A 104 3.42 -15.58 6.26
N GLU A 105 4.43 -16.14 6.92
CA GLU A 105 5.34 -15.35 7.73
C GLU A 105 6.20 -14.45 6.83
N ILE A 106 5.87 -13.16 6.81
CA ILE A 106 6.66 -12.16 6.11
C ILE A 106 7.74 -11.69 7.08
N LYS A 107 8.92 -12.29 6.95
CA LYS A 107 10.13 -11.77 7.60
C LYS A 107 10.41 -10.40 7.02
N SER A 108 10.08 -9.38 7.78
CA SER A 108 10.41 -8.01 7.47
C SER A 108 11.91 -7.83 7.77
N ASP A 109 12.79 -8.28 6.87
CA ASP A 109 14.20 -7.85 6.87
C ASP A 109 14.33 -6.33 6.69
N VAL A 110 13.22 -5.70 6.30
CA VAL A 110 12.97 -4.28 6.43
C VAL A 110 12.32 -4.11 7.80
N ALA A 111 13.08 -3.62 8.79
CA ALA A 111 12.52 -2.94 9.96
C ALA A 111 11.33 -2.06 9.50
N PRO A 112 10.30 -1.78 10.32
CA PRO A 112 9.20 -0.92 9.92
C PRO A 112 9.72 0.51 9.71
N THR A 113 10.38 0.76 8.59
CA THR A 113 10.61 2.05 7.98
C THR A 113 9.33 2.39 7.24
N THR A 114 8.21 2.34 7.95
CA THR A 114 7.20 3.37 7.79
C THR A 114 7.90 4.67 8.16
N VAL A 115 8.66 5.25 7.24
CA VAL A 115 8.87 6.70 7.24
C VAL A 115 7.45 7.20 7.13
N ALA A 116 6.84 7.62 8.24
CA ALA A 116 5.55 8.25 8.19
C ALA A 116 5.61 9.32 7.09
N PRO A 117 4.57 9.50 6.26
CA PRO A 117 4.58 10.55 5.24
C PRO A 117 5.07 11.90 5.82
N GLU A 118 4.73 12.15 7.08
CA GLU A 118 5.20 13.27 7.90
C GLU A 118 6.73 13.36 8.06
N GLU A 119 7.43 12.26 8.31
CA GLU A 119 8.89 12.25 8.46
C GLU A 119 9.58 12.56 7.14
N MET A 120 9.11 11.99 6.03
CA MET A 120 9.70 12.26 4.73
C MET A 120 9.43 13.71 4.30
N GLU A 121 8.23 14.24 4.57
CA GLU A 121 7.91 15.64 4.32
C GLU A 121 8.79 16.58 5.14
N ALA A 122 9.04 16.25 6.42
CA ALA A 122 9.94 17.00 7.27
C ALA A 122 11.40 16.95 6.77
N LYS A 123 11.87 15.81 6.27
CA LYS A 123 13.20 15.68 5.62
C LYS A 123 13.30 16.50 4.33
N ILE A 124 12.24 16.53 3.51
CA ILE A 124 12.18 17.39 2.31
C ILE A 124 12.21 18.87 2.70
N LYS A 125 11.44 19.27 3.72
CA LYS A 125 11.44 20.64 4.25
C LYS A 125 12.82 21.02 4.82
N TRP A 126 13.51 20.08 5.46
CA TRP A 126 14.88 20.26 5.90
C TRP A 126 15.83 20.47 4.71
N LEU A 127 15.72 19.68 3.64
CA LEU A 127 16.55 19.80 2.45
C LEU A 127 16.32 21.15 1.72
N LYS A 128 15.09 21.67 1.71
CA LYS A 128 14.75 23.00 1.16
C LYS A 128 15.54 24.15 1.80
N TYR A 129 16.02 23.99 3.03
CA TYR A 129 16.89 25.00 3.66
C TYR A 129 18.18 25.24 2.86
N PHE A 130 18.66 24.21 2.17
CA PHE A 130 19.83 24.28 1.31
C PHE A 130 19.41 24.65 -0.11
N GLY A 131 19.00 25.91 -0.31
CA GLY A 131 18.43 26.40 -1.57
C GLY A 131 19.29 26.11 -2.80
N GLY A 132 20.62 26.22 -2.69
CA GLY A 132 21.54 25.87 -3.77
C GLY A 132 21.52 24.40 -4.18
N ILE A 133 21.23 23.49 -3.24
CA ILE A 133 21.08 22.06 -3.51
C ILE A 133 19.67 21.74 -4.00
N TYR A 134 18.65 22.33 -3.38
CA TYR A 134 17.25 22.02 -3.68
C TYR A 134 16.80 22.56 -5.05
N SER A 135 17.47 23.59 -5.57
CA SER A 135 17.16 24.18 -6.87
C SER A 135 17.61 23.30 -8.04
N ASP A 136 18.64 22.48 -7.84
CA ASP A 136 19.13 21.56 -8.85
C ASP A 136 18.37 20.22 -8.76
N LYS A 137 17.78 19.80 -9.87
CA LYS A 137 16.93 18.60 -9.93
C LYS A 137 17.72 17.31 -9.69
N GLU A 138 18.96 17.24 -10.17
CA GLU A 138 19.80 16.05 -10.05
C GLU A 138 20.35 15.93 -8.63
N LEU A 139 20.91 17.02 -8.10
CA LEU A 139 21.40 17.06 -6.72
C LEU A 139 20.27 16.77 -5.74
N ARG A 140 19.10 17.41 -5.91
CA ARG A 140 17.93 17.15 -5.08
C ARG A 140 17.58 15.66 -5.04
N ALA A 141 17.45 15.01 -6.20
CA ALA A 141 17.11 13.60 -6.27
C ALA A 141 18.18 12.70 -5.63
N GLU A 142 19.45 13.07 -5.75
CA GLU A 142 20.56 12.38 -5.10
C GLU A 142 20.49 12.51 -3.57
N PHE A 143 20.31 13.73 -3.06
CA PHE A 143 20.29 13.99 -1.63
C PHE A 143 19.01 13.49 -0.95
N GLU A 144 17.86 13.50 -1.62
CA GLU A 144 16.65 12.83 -1.14
C GLU A 144 16.91 11.34 -0.85
N LYS A 145 17.66 10.65 -1.72
CA LYS A 145 18.05 9.24 -1.50
C LYS A 145 19.04 9.09 -0.34
N LEU A 146 19.97 10.05 -0.17
CA LEU A 146 20.97 10.02 0.91
C LEU A 146 20.36 10.28 2.29
N ILE A 147 19.37 11.18 2.41
CA ILE A 147 18.73 11.51 3.69
C ILE A 147 17.63 10.52 4.10
N THR A 148 17.09 9.76 3.15
CA THR A 148 16.04 8.75 3.42
C THR A 148 16.40 7.81 4.59
N PRO A 149 17.60 7.18 4.64
CA PRO A 149 17.98 6.30 5.74
C PRO A 149 18.39 7.03 7.04
N ILE A 150 18.62 8.34 7.01
CA ILE A 150 19.15 9.09 8.17
C ILE A 150 17.97 9.64 9.00
N PRO A 151 17.94 9.45 10.33
CA PRO A 151 16.91 10.04 11.19
C PRO A 151 16.89 11.58 11.11
N LEU A 152 15.70 12.18 11.14
CA LEU A 152 15.54 13.64 11.05
C LEU A 152 16.29 14.39 12.17
N GLU A 153 16.33 13.81 13.37
CA GLU A 153 17.04 14.40 14.52
C GLU A 153 18.55 14.53 14.25
N THR A 154 19.16 13.51 13.64
CA THR A 154 20.57 13.51 13.22
C THR A 154 20.85 14.56 12.16
N LEU A 155 19.94 14.73 11.19
CA LEU A 155 20.03 15.78 10.17
C LEU A 155 19.95 17.18 10.81
N ASN A 156 19.06 17.38 11.78
CA ASN A 156 18.90 18.66 12.47
C ASN A 156 20.13 19.04 13.32
N LYS A 157 20.72 18.08 14.06
CA LYS A 157 21.95 18.30 14.84
C LYS A 157 23.11 18.79 13.97
N ASN A 158 23.20 18.31 12.73
CA ASN A 158 24.28 18.65 11.80
C ASN A 158 23.94 19.82 10.85
N LYS A 159 22.73 20.38 10.91
CA LYS A 159 22.21 21.36 9.95
C LYS A 159 23.10 22.59 9.79
N SER A 160 23.57 23.17 10.90
CA SER A 160 24.41 24.39 10.90
C SER A 160 25.81 24.15 10.34
N LYS A 161 26.35 22.93 10.54
CA LYS A 161 27.65 22.51 10.00
C LYS A 161 27.56 22.29 8.50
N LEU A 162 26.52 21.57 8.06
CA LEU A 162 26.24 21.29 6.66
C LEU A 162 25.98 22.57 5.83
N ALA A 163 25.40 23.61 6.43
CA ALA A 163 25.13 24.88 5.74
C ALA A 163 26.39 25.67 5.36
N LYS A 164 27.52 25.38 6.00
CA LYS A 164 28.81 26.04 5.76
C LYS A 164 29.73 25.23 4.85
N MET A 165 29.33 24.02 4.49
CA MET A 165 30.12 23.06 3.73
C MET A 165 29.86 23.18 2.22
N THR A 166 30.84 22.77 1.44
CA THR A 166 30.68 22.59 -0.01
C THR A 166 29.75 21.40 -0.32
N ILE A 167 29.24 21.31 -1.55
CA ILE A 167 28.37 20.20 -1.99
C ILE A 167 29.08 18.84 -1.80
N PHE A 168 30.38 18.78 -2.08
CA PHE A 168 31.18 17.58 -1.91
C PHE A 168 31.28 17.14 -0.44
N GLU A 169 31.58 18.08 0.46
CA GLU A 169 31.62 17.83 1.90
C GLU A 169 30.25 17.47 2.47
N PHE A 170 29.20 18.14 2.00
CA PHE A 170 27.82 17.84 2.36
C PHE A 170 27.46 16.39 2.02
N ARG A 171 27.82 15.93 0.81
CA ARG A 171 27.65 14.54 0.37
C ARG A 171 28.45 13.55 1.21
N SER A 172 29.72 13.85 1.47
CA SER A 172 30.58 13.01 2.32
C SER A 172 30.01 12.87 3.73
N CYS A 173 29.57 13.98 4.32
CA CYS A 173 29.00 14.00 5.67
C CYS A 173 27.71 13.18 5.77
N LEU A 174 26.78 13.31 4.82
CA LEU A 174 25.58 12.48 4.77
C LEU A 174 25.90 10.99 4.60
N THR A 175 26.91 10.67 3.78
CA THR A 175 27.35 9.27 3.59
C THR A 175 27.90 8.68 4.88
N ASN A 176 28.66 9.45 5.67
CA ASN A 176 29.16 9.03 6.98
C ASN A 176 28.02 8.84 8.00
N LEU A 177 27.00 9.71 7.96
CA LEU A 177 25.82 9.61 8.84
C LEU A 177 24.90 8.44 8.49
N LYS A 178 25.00 7.90 7.26
CA LYS A 178 24.24 6.71 6.83
C LYS A 178 24.82 5.40 7.39
N GLY A 179 26.11 5.40 7.77
CA GLY A 179 26.82 4.19 8.24
C GLY A 179 27.11 4.14 9.73
N ALA A 180 26.56 5.08 10.52
CA ALA A 180 26.76 5.17 11.98
C ALA A 180 25.55 4.65 12.76
#